data_AF-A0A2G5IG49-F1
#
_entry.id   AF-A0A2G5IG49-F1
#
_cell.length_a   1.000
_cell.length_b   1.000
_cell.length_c   1.000
_cell.angle_alpha   90.00
_cell.angle_beta   90.00
_cell.angle_gamma   90.00
#
_symmetry.space_group_name_H-M   'P 1'
#
loop_
_entity.id
_entity.type
_entity.pdbx_description
1 polymer ?
#
loop_
_entity_poly.entity_id
_entity_poly.type
_entity_poly.pdbx_seq_one_letter_code
_entity_poly.pdbx_strand_id
1 'polypeptide(L)'
;MVKITARQVEKAEERAAEQERQRDAAGERLTAAPYSEVAAQELTEASQLAAQLRASARELREKFEEQVAAERSAASREEREKAAAAEIAAAGRELKTATGKLEAAAVQAQDALVALMQEAEGYDALVERHAGVLEAAGLGLDGETGGGHGLLDTTVRVRGVSYESLAPAGVLLWVARRVAEARLPQQNSTAAALTGLAGYGSWERRGDGLLACVPAVKAVKYPEPPRLLNADQVAAAAASK
;
A
#
# COMPACT_ATOMS: atom_id res chain seq x y z
N MET A 1 0.84 -0.92 48.50
CA MET A 1 1.12 -1.73 47.29
C MET A 1 2.64 -1.87 47.20
N VAL A 2 3.18 -3.09 47.21
CA VAL A 2 4.64 -3.32 47.13
C VAL A 2 5.07 -3.10 45.68
N LYS A 3 6.01 -2.19 45.42
CA LYS A 3 6.49 -1.87 44.07
C LYS A 3 7.44 -2.97 43.59
N ILE A 4 7.09 -3.69 42.53
CA ILE A 4 7.97 -4.69 41.93
C ILE A 4 9.00 -3.93 41.08
N THR A 5 10.28 -4.25 41.27
CA THR A 5 11.38 -3.63 40.53
C THR A 5 11.88 -4.57 39.44
N ALA A 6 12.42 -4.00 38.34
CA ALA A 6 13.03 -4.79 37.27
C ALA A 6 14.13 -5.74 37.80
N ARG A 7 14.92 -5.28 38.78
CA ARG A 7 15.96 -6.07 39.45
C ARG A 7 15.41 -7.28 40.23
N GLN A 8 14.18 -7.19 40.74
CA GLN A 8 13.53 -8.32 41.42
C GLN A 8 13.02 -9.37 40.42
N VAL A 9 12.55 -8.95 39.25
CA VAL A 9 12.16 -9.86 38.16
C VAL A 9 13.40 -10.57 37.61
N GLU A 10 14.45 -9.82 37.28
CA GLU A 10 15.73 -10.35 36.80
C GLU A 10 16.31 -11.40 37.75
N LYS A 11 16.38 -11.07 39.06
CA LYS A 11 16.89 -12.01 40.08
C LYS A 11 16.02 -13.26 40.24
N ALA A 12 14.71 -13.17 39.99
CA ALA A 12 13.80 -14.32 40.04
C ALA A 12 13.97 -15.23 38.81
N GLU A 13 14.14 -14.63 37.62
CA GLU A 13 14.44 -15.35 36.38
C GLU A 13 15.80 -16.04 36.43
N GLU A 14 16.83 -15.37 36.96
CA GLU A 14 18.16 -15.95 37.16
C GLU A 14 18.11 -17.18 38.07
N ARG A 15 17.38 -17.11 39.19
CA ARG A 15 17.20 -18.23 40.13
C ARG A 15 16.43 -19.39 39.52
N ALA A 16 15.40 -19.10 38.73
CA ALA A 16 14.66 -20.14 38.01
C ALA A 16 15.55 -20.85 36.97
N ALA A 17 16.37 -20.09 36.23
CA ALA A 17 17.31 -20.63 35.27
C ALA A 17 18.44 -21.45 35.93
N GLU A 18 18.93 -21.01 37.09
CA GLU A 18 19.92 -21.77 37.87
C GLU A 18 19.36 -23.09 38.38
N GLN A 19 18.13 -23.10 38.91
CA GLN A 19 17.48 -24.32 39.39
C GLN A 19 17.17 -25.30 38.25
N GLU A 20 16.87 -24.80 37.06
CA GLU A 20 16.64 -25.64 35.89
C GLU A 20 17.92 -26.36 35.45
N ARG A 21 19.08 -25.68 35.49
CA ARG A 21 20.38 -26.34 35.28
C ARG A 21 20.65 -27.44 36.32
N GLN A 22 20.24 -27.25 37.57
CA GLN A 22 20.37 -28.26 38.61
C GLN A 22 19.46 -29.48 38.38
N ARG A 23 18.23 -29.25 37.90
CA ARG A 23 17.33 -30.34 37.48
C ARG A 23 17.95 -31.17 36.35
N ASP A 24 18.49 -30.49 35.34
CA ASP A 24 19.09 -31.17 34.18
C ASP A 24 20.30 -32.02 34.61
N ALA A 25 21.16 -31.49 35.47
CA ALA A 25 22.27 -32.25 36.06
C ALA A 25 21.82 -33.45 36.91
N ALA A 26 20.69 -33.34 37.64
CA ALA A 26 20.11 -34.47 38.36
C ALA A 26 19.54 -35.54 37.40
N GLY A 27 18.98 -35.12 36.25
CA GLY A 27 18.52 -36.02 35.19
C GLY A 27 19.66 -36.80 34.55
N GLU A 28 20.81 -36.16 34.32
CA GLU A 28 22.02 -36.81 33.83
C GLU A 28 22.54 -37.86 34.83
N ARG A 29 22.52 -37.56 36.15
CA ARG A 29 22.91 -38.51 37.19
C ARG A 29 22.00 -39.74 37.23
N LEU A 30 20.68 -39.56 37.13
CA LEU A 30 19.74 -40.68 37.09
C LEU A 30 19.94 -41.52 35.81
N THR A 31 20.24 -40.88 34.68
CA THR A 31 20.57 -41.59 33.42
C THR A 31 21.83 -42.43 33.57
N ALA A 32 22.85 -41.92 34.28
CA ALA A 32 24.08 -42.66 34.56
C ALA A 32 23.90 -43.79 35.61
N ALA A 33 22.92 -43.68 36.51
CA ALA A 33 22.61 -44.66 37.54
C ALA A 33 21.09 -44.97 37.62
N PRO A 34 20.54 -45.73 36.66
CA PRO A 34 19.08 -45.86 36.46
C PRO A 34 18.31 -46.48 37.63
N TYR A 35 18.98 -47.26 38.47
CA TYR A 35 18.39 -47.99 39.60
C TYR A 35 18.70 -47.34 40.96
N SER A 36 19.26 -46.13 40.98
CA SER A 36 19.58 -45.41 42.20
C SER A 36 18.34 -44.68 42.74
N GLU A 37 17.80 -45.13 43.87
CA GLU A 37 16.68 -44.46 44.54
C GLU A 37 17.03 -43.03 44.97
N VAL A 38 18.29 -42.80 45.36
CA VAL A 38 18.79 -41.46 45.74
C VAL A 38 18.77 -40.51 44.53
N ALA A 39 19.23 -40.95 43.37
CA ALA A 39 19.22 -40.12 42.16
C ALA A 39 17.79 -39.82 41.68
N ALA A 40 16.85 -40.74 41.88
CA ALA A 40 15.44 -40.53 41.56
C ALA A 40 14.78 -39.51 42.51
N GLN A 41 15.11 -39.56 43.81
CA GLN A 41 14.65 -38.56 44.78
C GLN A 41 15.22 -37.17 44.48
N GLU A 42 16.53 -37.07 44.21
CA GLU A 42 17.19 -35.79 43.85
C GLU A 42 16.55 -35.15 42.60
N LEU A 43 16.25 -35.94 41.57
CA LEU A 43 15.58 -35.42 40.37
C LEU A 43 14.15 -34.95 40.67
N THR A 44 13.42 -35.66 41.53
CA THR A 44 12.05 -35.31 41.90
C THR A 44 12.02 -33.98 42.65
N GLU A 45 12.90 -33.81 43.64
CA GLU A 45 13.02 -32.57 44.42
C GLU A 45 13.47 -31.40 43.54
N ALA A 46 14.50 -31.62 42.70
CA ALA A 46 14.98 -30.59 41.78
C ALA A 46 13.91 -30.19 40.75
N SER A 47 13.09 -31.14 40.28
CA SER A 47 11.99 -30.87 39.35
C SER A 47 10.87 -30.05 39.99
N GLN A 48 10.47 -30.38 41.22
CA GLN A 48 9.45 -29.62 41.96
C GLN A 48 9.92 -28.19 42.24
N LEU A 49 11.16 -28.02 42.69
CA LEU A 49 11.72 -26.70 43.00
C LEU A 49 11.92 -25.85 41.73
N ALA A 50 12.38 -26.47 40.63
CA ALA A 50 12.48 -25.77 39.34
C ALA A 50 11.11 -25.31 38.85
N ALA A 51 10.08 -26.16 38.94
CA ALA A 51 8.72 -25.81 38.54
C ALA A 51 8.16 -24.64 39.37
N GLN A 52 8.36 -24.66 40.69
CA GLN A 52 7.90 -23.61 41.59
C GLN A 52 8.59 -22.26 41.30
N LEU A 53 9.92 -22.27 41.14
CA LEU A 53 10.67 -21.05 40.86
C LEU A 53 10.29 -20.46 39.50
N ARG A 54 10.07 -21.30 38.48
CA ARG A 54 9.63 -20.84 37.16
C ARG A 54 8.24 -20.21 37.18
N ALA A 55 7.30 -20.82 37.90
CA ALA A 55 5.96 -20.26 38.10
C ALA A 55 6.04 -18.90 38.82
N SER A 56 6.84 -18.80 39.88
CA SER A 56 7.03 -17.56 40.62
C SER A 56 7.68 -16.44 39.79
N ALA A 57 8.64 -16.77 38.92
CA ALA A 57 9.29 -15.80 38.05
C ALA A 57 8.34 -15.28 36.96
N ARG A 58 7.52 -16.16 36.38
CA ARG A 58 6.46 -15.75 35.43
C ARG A 58 5.45 -14.83 36.07
N GLU A 59 4.94 -15.19 37.25
CA GLU A 59 3.97 -14.37 37.98
C GLU A 59 4.53 -12.99 38.34
N LEU A 60 5.81 -12.91 38.74
CA LEU A 60 6.49 -11.64 39.01
C LEU A 60 6.65 -10.79 37.75
N ARG A 61 6.92 -11.41 36.60
CA ARG A 61 7.02 -10.73 35.32
C ARG A 61 5.68 -10.19 34.84
N GLU A 62 4.64 -11.02 34.89
CA GLU A 62 3.27 -10.60 34.53
C GLU A 62 2.83 -9.42 35.40
N LYS A 63 3.01 -9.51 36.72
CA LYS A 63 2.68 -8.39 37.64
C LYS A 63 3.51 -7.13 37.40
N PHE A 64 4.78 -7.28 37.02
CA PHE A 64 5.62 -6.13 36.65
C PHE A 64 5.17 -5.49 35.33
N GLU A 65 4.83 -6.30 34.33
CA GLU A 65 4.29 -5.82 33.05
C GLU A 65 2.94 -5.12 33.23
N GLU A 66 2.05 -5.66 34.06
CA GLU A 66 0.79 -5.01 34.46
C GLU A 66 1.04 -3.68 35.17
N GLN A 67 2.01 -3.62 36.09
CA GLN A 67 2.37 -2.39 36.78
C GLN A 67 2.92 -1.33 35.82
N VAL A 68 3.79 -1.73 34.88
CA VAL A 68 4.35 -0.83 33.85
C VAL A 68 3.26 -0.36 32.88
N ALA A 69 2.33 -1.24 32.49
CA ALA A 69 1.20 -0.88 31.66
C ALA A 69 0.26 0.10 32.39
N ALA A 70 0.00 -0.13 33.68
CA ALA A 70 -0.78 0.78 34.52
C ALA A 70 -0.10 2.16 34.65
N GLU A 71 1.21 2.19 34.90
CA GLU A 71 2.01 3.43 34.98
C GLU A 71 2.01 4.18 33.63
N ARG A 72 2.09 3.47 32.49
CA ARG A 72 1.98 4.07 31.14
C ARG A 72 0.59 4.58 30.81
N SER A 73 -0.45 3.90 31.31
CA SER A 73 -1.84 4.31 31.09
C SER A 73 -2.24 5.51 31.96
N ALA A 74 -1.60 5.65 33.14
CA ALA A 74 -1.75 6.77 34.04
C ALA A 74 -0.88 7.98 33.65
N ALA A 75 0.12 7.81 32.77
CA ALA A 75 0.95 8.90 32.27
C ALA A 75 0.11 9.92 31.51
N SER A 76 0.31 11.19 31.86
CA SER A 76 -0.36 12.31 31.20
C SER A 76 -0.03 12.33 29.70
N ARG A 77 -0.90 12.94 28.90
CA ARG A 77 -0.66 13.14 27.47
C ARG A 77 0.70 13.81 27.22
N GLU A 78 1.05 14.77 28.05
CA GLU A 78 2.28 15.56 27.96
C GLU A 78 3.54 14.71 28.22
N GLU A 79 3.49 13.77 29.15
CA GLU A 79 4.58 12.82 29.41
C GLU A 79 4.77 11.83 28.26
N ARG A 80 3.67 11.38 27.64
CA ARG A 80 3.72 10.53 26.44
C ARG A 80 4.26 11.27 25.22
N GLU A 81 3.84 12.52 25.01
CA GLU A 81 4.37 13.37 23.93
C GLU A 81 5.85 13.68 24.12
N LYS A 82 6.31 13.90 25.37
CA LYS A 82 7.73 14.10 25.68
C LYS A 82 8.55 12.84 25.42
N ALA A 83 8.03 11.66 25.78
CA ALA A 83 8.68 10.39 25.50
C ALA A 83 8.79 10.09 23.99
N ALA A 84 7.77 10.50 23.21
CA ALA A 84 7.73 10.33 21.76
C ALA A 84 8.31 11.52 20.97
N ALA A 85 8.90 12.53 21.63
CA ALA A 85 9.28 13.79 20.99
C ALA A 85 10.23 13.61 19.79
N ALA A 86 11.16 12.65 19.87
CA ALA A 86 12.07 12.35 18.78
C ALA A 86 11.36 11.74 17.56
N GLU A 87 10.40 10.84 17.78
CA GLU A 87 9.59 10.20 16.74
C GLU A 87 8.64 11.21 16.09
N ILE A 88 7.99 12.07 16.90
CA ILE A 88 7.13 13.15 16.41
C ILE A 88 7.95 14.13 15.54
N ALA A 89 9.16 14.50 15.98
CA ALA A 89 10.02 15.38 15.20
C ALA A 89 10.51 14.72 13.89
N ALA A 90 10.78 13.42 13.91
CA ALA A 90 11.14 12.66 12.70
C ALA A 90 9.97 12.61 11.73
N ALA A 91 8.78 12.21 12.20
CA ALA A 91 7.56 12.19 11.40
C ALA A 91 7.24 13.58 10.81
N GLY A 92 7.39 14.65 11.59
CA GLY A 92 7.19 16.02 11.11
C GLY A 92 8.14 16.40 9.96
N ARG A 93 9.42 16.01 10.03
CA ARG A 93 10.39 16.25 8.95
C ARG A 93 10.10 15.40 7.71
N GLU A 94 9.75 14.13 7.91
CA GLU A 94 9.42 13.21 6.82
C GLU A 94 8.17 13.67 6.07
N LEU A 95 7.10 14.02 6.79
CA LEU A 95 5.87 14.52 6.19
C LEU A 95 6.10 15.84 5.46
N LYS A 96 6.84 16.79 6.06
CA LYS A 96 7.17 18.05 5.38
C LYS A 96 7.95 17.81 4.09
N THR A 97 8.87 16.86 4.08
CA THR A 97 9.63 16.48 2.89
C THR A 97 8.73 15.81 1.84
N ALA A 98 7.83 14.93 2.26
CA ALA A 98 6.87 14.28 1.37
C ALA A 98 5.91 15.30 0.73
N THR A 99 5.43 16.28 1.50
CA THR A 99 4.62 17.39 0.99
C THR A 99 5.37 18.18 -0.08
N GLY A 100 6.61 18.61 0.20
CA GLY A 100 7.39 19.36 -0.79
C GLY A 100 7.67 18.58 -2.08
N LYS A 101 7.87 17.26 -1.98
CA LYS A 101 8.01 16.39 -3.17
C LYS A 101 6.71 16.30 -3.96
N LEU A 102 5.57 16.18 -3.27
CA LEU A 102 4.26 16.13 -3.91
C LEU A 102 3.91 17.45 -4.59
N GLU A 103 4.16 18.58 -3.94
CA GLU A 103 3.96 19.93 -4.49
C GLU A 103 4.81 20.14 -5.75
N ALA A 104 6.10 19.78 -5.71
CA ALA A 104 6.98 19.88 -6.87
C ALA A 104 6.51 19.00 -8.04
N ALA A 105 6.04 17.78 -7.76
CA ALA A 105 5.47 16.90 -8.78
C ALA A 105 4.15 17.44 -9.34
N ALA A 106 3.32 18.07 -8.51
CA ALA A 106 2.07 18.69 -8.93
C ALA A 106 2.32 19.87 -9.88
N VAL A 107 3.31 20.72 -9.59
CA VAL A 107 3.71 21.82 -10.49
C VAL A 107 4.16 21.27 -11.85
N GLN A 108 5.03 20.27 -11.87
CA GLN A 108 5.47 19.64 -13.12
C GLN A 108 4.31 19.03 -13.92
N ALA A 109 3.35 18.41 -13.21
CA ALA A 109 2.15 17.88 -13.84
C ALA A 109 1.29 19.00 -14.44
N GLN A 110 1.10 20.12 -13.72
CA GLN A 110 0.35 21.26 -14.24
C GLN A 110 0.97 21.81 -15.52
N ASP A 111 2.29 22.02 -15.55
CA ASP A 111 2.99 22.53 -16.74
C ASP A 111 2.84 21.57 -17.94
N ALA A 112 2.98 20.26 -17.69
CA ALA A 112 2.79 19.25 -18.72
C ALA A 112 1.34 19.18 -19.24
N LEU A 113 0.36 19.36 -18.34
CA LEU A 113 -1.05 19.41 -18.71
C LEU A 113 -1.38 20.67 -19.51
N VAL A 114 -0.80 21.83 -19.18
CA VAL A 114 -0.96 23.06 -19.98
C VAL A 114 -0.46 22.83 -21.40
N ALA A 115 0.72 22.25 -21.57
CA ALA A 115 1.25 21.94 -22.90
C ALA A 115 0.33 20.96 -23.66
N LEU A 116 -0.19 19.92 -23.00
CA LEU A 116 -1.15 19.00 -23.60
C LEU A 116 -2.43 19.71 -24.06
N MET A 117 -2.97 20.61 -23.24
CA MET A 117 -4.20 21.35 -23.57
C MET A 117 -3.99 22.32 -24.73
N GLN A 118 -2.82 22.96 -24.82
CA GLN A 118 -2.49 23.85 -25.94
C GLN A 118 -2.39 23.09 -27.26
N GLU A 119 -1.73 21.93 -27.28
CA GLU A 119 -1.64 21.09 -28.47
C GLU A 119 -2.99 20.48 -28.86
N ALA A 120 -3.80 20.07 -27.88
CA ALA A 120 -5.14 19.55 -28.11
C ALA A 120 -6.08 20.60 -28.74
N GLU A 121 -6.10 21.81 -28.17
CA GLU A 121 -6.86 22.94 -28.69
C GLU A 121 -6.37 23.34 -30.09
N GLY A 122 -5.05 23.40 -30.28
CA GLY A 122 -4.44 23.72 -31.57
C GLY A 122 -4.82 22.73 -32.65
N TYR A 123 -4.81 21.44 -32.34
CA TYR A 123 -5.25 20.39 -33.26
C TYR A 123 -6.75 20.51 -33.59
N ASP A 124 -7.62 20.68 -32.60
CA ASP A 124 -9.07 20.82 -32.82
C ASP A 124 -9.38 22.05 -33.68
N ALA A 125 -8.74 23.20 -33.40
CA ALA A 125 -8.89 24.41 -34.21
C ALA A 125 -8.44 24.21 -35.67
N LEU A 126 -7.43 23.37 -35.92
CA LEU A 126 -7.02 23.02 -37.29
C LEU A 126 -8.11 22.19 -37.98
N VAL A 127 -8.65 21.17 -37.31
CA VAL A 127 -9.70 20.31 -37.86
C VAL A 127 -10.95 21.13 -38.16
N GLU A 128 -11.41 21.96 -37.22
CA GLU A 128 -12.56 22.85 -37.40
C GLU A 128 -12.38 23.82 -38.56
N ARG A 129 -11.23 24.51 -38.61
CA ARG A 129 -10.95 25.44 -39.70
C ARG A 129 -10.98 24.74 -41.05
N HIS A 130 -10.37 23.57 -41.17
CA HIS A 130 -10.33 22.84 -42.44
C HIS A 130 -11.68 22.21 -42.80
N ALA A 131 -12.47 21.77 -41.83
CA ALA A 131 -13.83 21.32 -42.07
C ALA A 131 -14.69 22.46 -42.64
N GLY A 132 -14.66 23.63 -42.00
CA GLY A 132 -15.40 24.81 -42.47
C GLY A 132 -14.98 25.28 -43.87
N VAL A 133 -13.68 25.23 -44.19
CA VAL A 133 -13.17 25.55 -45.55
C VAL A 133 -13.70 24.58 -46.60
N LEU A 134 -13.72 23.28 -46.30
CA LEU A 134 -14.21 22.24 -47.22
C LEU A 134 -15.73 22.30 -47.38
N GLU A 135 -16.48 22.47 -46.29
CA GLU A 135 -17.93 22.65 -46.34
C GLU A 135 -18.33 23.90 -47.13
N ALA A 136 -17.63 25.03 -46.94
CA ALA A 136 -17.89 26.26 -47.70
C ALA A 136 -17.60 26.11 -49.20
N ALA A 137 -16.73 25.17 -49.57
CA ALA A 137 -16.47 24.79 -50.96
C ALA A 137 -17.48 23.77 -51.52
N GLY A 138 -18.47 23.35 -50.73
CA GLY A 138 -19.47 22.35 -51.09
C GLY A 138 -18.96 20.90 -51.03
N LEU A 139 -17.84 20.65 -50.33
CA LEU A 139 -17.25 19.33 -50.17
C LEU A 139 -17.63 18.72 -48.82
N GLY A 140 -18.68 17.89 -48.82
CA GLY A 140 -19.12 17.12 -47.66
C GLY A 140 -18.34 15.81 -47.47
N LEU A 141 -18.70 15.03 -46.45
CA LEU A 141 -18.02 13.78 -46.08
C LEU A 141 -18.37 12.55 -46.96
N ASP A 142 -19.09 12.75 -48.06
CA ASP A 142 -19.50 11.70 -49.00
C ASP A 142 -18.37 11.21 -49.91
N GLY A 143 -17.32 12.02 -50.11
CA GLY A 143 -16.16 11.70 -50.93
C GLY A 143 -14.88 11.35 -50.16
N GLU A 144 -13.77 11.26 -50.90
CA GLU A 144 -12.42 11.10 -50.33
C GLU A 144 -11.89 12.39 -49.72
N THR A 145 -12.46 13.54 -50.04
CA THR A 145 -12.08 14.84 -49.48
C THR A 145 -13.31 15.63 -49.11
N GLY A 146 -13.37 16.11 -47.87
CA GLY A 146 -14.54 16.83 -47.37
C GLY A 146 -14.46 17.19 -45.89
N GLY A 147 -15.33 18.10 -45.48
CA GLY A 147 -15.50 18.53 -44.09
C GLY A 147 -16.91 18.21 -43.60
N GLY A 148 -17.04 18.02 -42.28
CA GLY A 148 -18.32 17.82 -41.63
C GLY A 148 -18.29 18.18 -40.16
N HIS A 149 -19.30 18.92 -39.70
CA HIS A 149 -19.58 19.14 -38.28
C HIS A 149 -20.70 18.22 -37.79
N GLY A 150 -20.39 17.39 -36.80
CA GLY A 150 -21.35 16.61 -36.03
C GLY A 150 -21.85 17.38 -34.81
N LEU A 151 -22.65 16.71 -33.96
CA LEU A 151 -23.20 17.32 -32.75
C LEU A 151 -22.13 17.58 -31.68
N LEU A 152 -21.12 16.71 -31.61
CA LEU A 152 -20.09 16.72 -30.56
C LEU A 152 -18.67 16.68 -31.12
N ASP A 153 -18.52 16.58 -32.43
CA ASP A 153 -17.28 16.29 -33.13
C ASP A 153 -17.22 16.97 -34.49
N THR A 154 -16.01 17.17 -34.98
CA THR A 154 -15.74 17.69 -36.32
C THR A 154 -14.84 16.70 -37.04
N THR A 155 -15.12 16.43 -38.31
CA THR A 155 -14.30 15.53 -39.13
C THR A 155 -13.84 16.22 -40.40
N VAL A 156 -12.58 15.99 -40.75
CA VAL A 156 -12.00 16.34 -42.03
C VAL A 156 -11.48 15.08 -42.70
N ARG A 157 -11.83 14.87 -43.96
CA ARG A 157 -11.22 13.84 -44.80
C ARG A 157 -10.36 14.49 -45.87
N VAL A 158 -9.14 14.00 -46.04
CA VAL A 158 -8.22 14.42 -47.10
C VAL A 158 -7.68 13.17 -47.80
N ARG A 159 -8.05 12.99 -49.07
CA ARG A 159 -7.61 11.84 -49.90
C ARG A 159 -7.80 10.48 -49.20
N GLY A 160 -8.96 10.28 -48.59
CA GLY A 160 -9.32 9.04 -47.90
C GLY A 160 -8.82 8.91 -46.46
N VAL A 161 -7.97 9.84 -45.97
CA VAL A 161 -7.51 9.87 -44.58
C VAL A 161 -8.44 10.76 -43.76
N SER A 162 -9.00 10.23 -42.67
CA SER A 162 -9.87 10.96 -41.75
C SER A 162 -9.06 11.56 -40.59
N TYR A 163 -9.42 12.77 -40.21
CA TYR A 163 -8.95 13.48 -39.02
C TYR A 163 -10.18 13.91 -38.25
N GLU A 164 -10.29 13.47 -37.00
CA GLU A 164 -11.45 13.75 -36.15
C GLU A 164 -11.01 14.72 -35.05
N SER A 165 -11.90 15.62 -34.61
CA SER A 165 -11.66 16.42 -33.42
C SER A 165 -11.63 15.54 -32.17
N LEU A 166 -10.96 16.02 -31.14
CA LEU A 166 -10.54 15.26 -29.97
C LEU A 166 -11.32 15.68 -28.73
N ALA A 167 -11.77 16.93 -28.64
CA ALA A 167 -12.19 17.58 -27.39
C ALA A 167 -11.07 17.49 -26.33
N PRO A 168 -10.46 18.60 -25.89
CA PRO A 168 -9.29 18.56 -25.00
C PRO A 168 -9.46 17.72 -23.71
N ALA A 169 -10.68 17.66 -23.16
CA ALA A 169 -11.00 16.81 -22.02
C ALA A 169 -10.80 15.29 -22.30
N GLY A 170 -11.01 14.84 -23.53
CA GLY A 170 -10.86 13.45 -23.95
C GLY A 170 -9.42 12.96 -23.82
N VAL A 171 -8.46 13.69 -24.38
CA VAL A 171 -7.04 13.33 -24.28
C VAL A 171 -6.52 13.42 -22.85
N LEU A 172 -7.00 14.39 -22.07
CA LEU A 172 -6.65 14.52 -20.65
C LEU A 172 -7.04 13.27 -19.87
N LEU A 173 -8.30 12.85 -19.98
CA LEU A 173 -8.81 11.66 -19.29
C LEU A 173 -8.12 10.38 -19.77
N TRP A 174 -7.83 10.30 -21.07
CA TRP A 174 -7.11 9.16 -21.65
C TRP A 174 -5.67 9.04 -21.10
N VAL A 175 -4.90 10.13 -21.07
CA VAL A 175 -3.54 10.14 -20.49
C VAL A 175 -3.60 9.80 -19.00
N ALA A 176 -4.50 10.44 -18.25
CA ALA A 176 -4.66 10.22 -16.82
C ALA A 176 -4.99 8.76 -16.50
N ARG A 177 -5.88 8.14 -17.27
CA ARG A 177 -6.24 6.73 -17.13
C ARG A 177 -5.04 5.81 -17.35
N ARG A 178 -4.27 5.99 -18.44
CA ARG A 178 -3.09 5.15 -18.74
C ARG A 178 -2.01 5.28 -17.68
N VAL A 179 -1.80 6.48 -17.14
CA VAL A 179 -0.88 6.70 -16.03
C VAL A 179 -1.40 6.00 -14.77
N ALA A 180 -2.68 6.14 -14.44
CA ALA A 180 -3.29 5.50 -13.28
C ALA A 180 -3.20 3.97 -13.34
N GLU A 181 -3.56 3.36 -14.47
CA GLU A 181 -3.48 1.91 -14.69
C GLU A 181 -2.04 1.38 -14.56
N ALA A 182 -1.04 2.16 -15.00
CA ALA A 182 0.35 1.75 -14.95
C ALA A 182 1.03 2.01 -13.58
N ARG A 183 0.57 3.02 -12.83
CA ARG A 183 1.28 3.58 -11.66
C ARG A 183 0.54 3.46 -10.35
N LEU A 184 -0.69 2.94 -10.33
CA LEU A 184 -1.47 2.72 -9.12
C LEU A 184 -1.78 1.23 -8.93
N PRO A 185 -1.94 0.77 -7.67
CA PRO A 185 -2.43 -0.57 -7.39
C PRO A 185 -3.81 -0.83 -8.01
N GLN A 186 -4.09 -2.07 -8.39
CA GLN A 186 -5.33 -2.46 -9.07
C GLN A 186 -6.61 -2.12 -8.28
N GLN A 187 -6.54 -2.07 -6.95
CA GLN A 187 -7.66 -1.73 -6.07
C GLN A 187 -7.75 -0.22 -5.75
N ASN A 188 -6.93 0.61 -6.37
CA ASN A 188 -7.00 2.06 -6.17
C ASN A 188 -8.24 2.64 -6.85
N SER A 189 -9.07 3.35 -6.09
CA SER A 189 -10.34 3.91 -6.55
C SER A 189 -10.19 4.92 -7.70
N THR A 190 -9.03 5.58 -7.82
CA THR A 190 -8.74 6.52 -8.90
C THR A 190 -8.77 5.85 -10.27
N ALA A 191 -8.20 4.64 -10.40
CA ALA A 191 -8.21 3.91 -11.67
C ALA A 191 -9.65 3.52 -12.08
N ALA A 192 -10.47 3.10 -11.11
CA ALA A 192 -11.88 2.77 -11.34
C ALA A 192 -12.71 4.03 -11.71
N ALA A 193 -12.52 5.14 -11.00
CA ALA A 193 -13.21 6.40 -11.27
C ALA A 193 -12.86 6.95 -12.67
N LEU A 194 -11.58 6.93 -13.04
CA LEU A 194 -11.14 7.35 -14.38
C LEU A 194 -11.68 6.45 -15.49
N THR A 195 -11.87 5.16 -15.22
CA THR A 195 -12.52 4.24 -16.19
C THR A 195 -13.98 4.61 -16.41
N GLY A 196 -14.73 4.95 -15.35
CA GLY A 196 -16.13 5.37 -15.45
C GLY A 196 -16.31 6.72 -16.15
N LEU A 197 -15.42 7.68 -15.87
CA LEU A 197 -15.43 9.00 -16.52
C LEU A 197 -14.92 8.96 -17.96
N ALA A 198 -14.01 8.04 -18.29
CA ALA A 198 -13.55 7.78 -19.65
C ALA A 198 -14.56 6.94 -20.47
N GLY A 199 -15.83 6.85 -20.05
CA GLY A 199 -16.92 6.09 -20.66
C GLY A 199 -17.33 6.47 -22.09
N TYR A 200 -16.46 7.16 -22.84
CA TYR A 200 -16.55 7.30 -24.29
C TYR A 200 -15.60 6.29 -24.94
N GLY A 201 -16.13 5.50 -25.88
CA GLY A 201 -15.47 4.38 -26.54
C GLY A 201 -13.98 4.62 -26.79
N SER A 202 -13.16 3.71 -26.26
CA SER A 202 -11.70 3.74 -26.23
C SER A 202 -11.07 4.58 -27.35
N TRP A 203 -10.46 5.71 -26.97
CA TRP A 203 -9.62 6.55 -27.84
C TRP A 203 -8.55 5.77 -28.61
N GLU A 204 -8.19 4.58 -28.12
CA GLU A 204 -7.30 3.61 -28.78
C GLU A 204 -7.92 2.96 -30.03
N ARG A 205 -9.23 3.10 -30.25
CA ARG A 205 -9.98 2.58 -31.40
C ARG A 205 -10.50 3.70 -32.31
N ARG A 206 -10.00 4.94 -32.17
CA ARG A 206 -10.33 6.01 -33.11
C ARG A 206 -9.92 5.62 -34.53
N GLY A 207 -10.75 5.98 -35.51
CA GLY A 207 -10.52 5.65 -36.91
C GLY A 207 -9.32 6.40 -37.51
N ASP A 208 -8.95 7.54 -36.92
CA ASP A 208 -7.86 8.40 -37.39
C ASP A 208 -6.46 8.04 -36.85
N GLY A 209 -6.38 7.17 -35.84
CA GLY A 209 -5.12 6.70 -35.28
C GLY A 209 -4.27 7.78 -34.58
N LEU A 210 -4.83 8.95 -34.24
CA LEU A 210 -4.11 10.12 -33.69
C LEU A 210 -3.22 9.78 -32.48
N LEU A 211 -3.61 8.81 -31.66
CA LEU A 211 -2.91 8.40 -30.44
C LEU A 211 -2.26 7.01 -30.54
N ALA A 212 -2.30 6.36 -31.72
CA ALA A 212 -1.82 4.99 -31.89
C ALA A 212 -0.31 4.85 -31.66
N CYS A 213 0.45 5.91 -31.91
CA CYS A 213 1.91 5.92 -31.74
C CYS A 213 2.36 6.33 -30.33
N VAL A 214 1.44 6.64 -29.41
CA VAL A 214 1.81 7.03 -28.05
C VAL A 214 2.21 5.78 -27.25
N PRO A 215 3.46 5.70 -26.74
CA PRO A 215 3.95 4.50 -26.09
C PRO A 215 3.20 4.17 -24.79
N ALA A 216 3.21 2.89 -24.41
CA ALA A 216 2.65 2.45 -23.13
C ALA A 216 3.48 2.99 -21.96
N VAL A 217 2.79 3.42 -20.90
CA VAL A 217 3.45 3.80 -19.64
C VAL A 217 3.96 2.54 -18.96
N LYS A 218 5.22 2.56 -18.51
CA LYS A 218 5.82 1.41 -17.83
C LYS A 218 5.07 1.08 -16.54
N ALA A 219 4.45 -0.10 -16.52
CA ALA A 219 3.70 -0.60 -15.39
C ALA A 219 4.59 -0.92 -14.18
N VAL A 220 4.12 -0.56 -12.99
CA VAL A 220 4.68 -0.98 -11.70
C VAL A 220 4.05 -2.31 -11.30
N LYS A 221 4.89 -3.32 -11.01
CA LYS A 221 4.41 -4.58 -10.44
C LYS A 221 4.20 -4.40 -8.94
N TYR A 222 2.95 -4.42 -8.52
CA TYR A 222 2.60 -4.49 -7.10
C TYR A 222 2.59 -5.94 -6.66
N PRO A 223 3.07 -6.26 -5.44
CA PRO A 223 2.85 -7.59 -4.87
C PRO A 223 1.34 -7.85 -4.83
N GLU A 224 0.93 -9.06 -5.21
CA GLU A 224 -0.48 -9.45 -5.10
C GLU A 224 -0.93 -9.25 -3.65
N PRO A 225 -2.06 -8.57 -3.41
CA PRO A 225 -2.60 -8.51 -2.07
C PRO A 225 -2.81 -9.95 -1.59
N PRO A 226 -2.45 -10.28 -0.33
CA PRO A 226 -2.70 -11.61 0.19
C PRO A 226 -4.17 -11.96 -0.04
N ARG A 227 -4.44 -13.13 -0.62
CA ARG A 227 -5.81 -13.60 -0.84
C ARG A 227 -6.55 -13.50 0.50
N LEU A 228 -7.53 -12.61 0.57
CA LEU A 228 -8.45 -12.56 1.70
C LEU A 228 -9.29 -13.83 1.62
N LEU A 229 -8.86 -14.87 2.34
CA LEU A 229 -9.69 -16.03 2.59
C LEU A 229 -10.89 -15.54 3.39
N ASN A 230 -12.08 -15.59 2.81
CA ASN A 230 -13.32 -15.40 3.54
C ASN A 230 -13.46 -16.50 4.60
N ALA A 231 -14.25 -16.24 5.66
CA ALA A 231 -14.37 -17.11 6.83
C ALA A 231 -14.64 -18.58 6.46
N ASP A 232 -15.42 -18.81 5.41
CA ASP A 232 -15.73 -20.15 4.88
C ASP A 232 -14.50 -20.86 4.29
N GLN A 233 -13.60 -20.12 3.64
CA GLN A 233 -12.35 -20.66 3.10
C GLN A 233 -11.32 -20.91 4.20
N VAL A 234 -11.32 -20.11 5.27
CA VAL A 234 -10.50 -20.34 6.47
C VAL A 234 -11.00 -21.59 7.21
N ALA A 235 -12.32 -21.77 7.34
CA ALA A 235 -12.92 -22.96 7.95
C ALA A 235 -12.64 -24.23 7.14
N ALA A 236 -12.73 -24.17 5.81
CA ALA A 236 -12.40 -25.31 4.93
C ALA A 236 -10.90 -25.69 4.98
N ALA A 237 -10.01 -24.69 5.05
CA ALA A 237 -8.57 -24.92 5.19
C ALA A 237 -8.19 -25.49 6.57
N ALA A 238 -8.93 -25.14 7.63
CA ALA A 238 -8.73 -25.69 8.97
C ALA A 238 -9.28 -27.11 9.12
N ALA A 239 -10.33 -27.48 8.39
CA ALA A 239 -10.89 -28.84 8.37
C ALA A 239 -10.09 -29.85 7.53
N SER A 240 -9.09 -29.37 6.77
CA SER A 240 -8.25 -30.17 5.88
C SER A 240 -6.85 -30.47 6.47
N LYS A 241 -6.61 -30.12 7.74
CA LYS A 241 -5.42 -30.49 8.53
C LYS A 241 -5.82 -31.38 9.70
#